data_AF-A0A1J3HE12-F1
#
_entry.id   AF-A0A1J3HE12-F1
#
_cell.length_a   1.000
_cell.length_b   1.000
_cell.length_c   1.000
_cell.angle_alpha   90.00
_cell.angle_beta   90.00
_cell.angle_gamma   90.00
#
_symmetry.space_group_name_H-M   'P 1'
#
loop_
_entity.id
_entity.type
_entity.pdbx_description
1 polymer ?
#
loop_
_entity_poly.entity_id
_entity_poly.type
_entity_poly.pdbx_seq_one_letter_code
_entity_poly.pdbx_strand_id
1 'polypeptide(L)'
;WNAMIGGLAVHGLGESAFNMLLQIERRSIKPDHITFVGVLNACSHSGLVKEGLLCFELMRRKHKIEPRLQHYGCMVDILSRSGSIELAKDLIVEMPIEPNDVIWRTFLTACSHHKEFETGELVAKHLILQAGYNPSSYVLLSNMYASFGMWKDVRRVRTTMKERKLQKLPGCSWIELDGRVHEFCVES
;
A
#
# COMPACT_ATOMS: atom_id res chain seq x y z
N TRP A 1 10.25 14.53 -16.13
CA TRP A 1 8.91 14.59 -15.53
C TRP A 1 8.73 13.56 -14.43
N ASN A 2 8.89 12.26 -14.71
CA ASN A 2 8.70 11.19 -13.71
C ASN A 2 9.56 11.35 -12.44
N ALA A 3 10.83 11.74 -12.57
CA ALA A 3 11.69 12.00 -11.41
C ALA A 3 11.17 13.16 -10.53
N MET A 4 10.68 14.24 -11.15
CA MET A 4 10.10 15.37 -10.42
C MET A 4 8.79 14.97 -9.72
N ILE A 5 7.90 14.26 -10.43
CA ILE A 5 6.65 13.74 -9.85
C ILE A 5 6.94 12.78 -8.70
N GLY A 6 7.92 11.88 -8.86
CA GLY A 6 8.35 10.95 -7.81
C GLY A 6 8.85 11.68 -6.56
N GLY A 7 9.67 12.72 -6.74
CA GLY A 7 10.11 13.57 -5.63
C GLY A 7 8.93 14.25 -4.91
N LEU A 8 7.99 14.83 -5.67
CA LEU A 8 6.78 15.43 -5.10
C LEU A 8 5.93 14.39 -4.33
N ALA A 9 5.84 13.16 -4.83
CA ALA A 9 5.12 12.08 -4.17
C ALA A 9 5.73 11.69 -2.82
N VAL A 10 7.07 11.57 -2.76
CA VAL A 10 7.80 11.28 -1.51
C VAL A 10 7.55 12.35 -0.46
N HIS A 11 7.41 13.60 -0.86
CA HIS A 11 7.14 14.72 0.04
C HIS A 11 5.65 15.01 0.27
N GLY A 12 4.74 14.17 -0.23
CA GLY A 12 3.30 14.38 -0.05
C GLY A 12 2.79 15.68 -0.67
N LEU A 13 3.37 16.10 -1.80
CA LEU A 13 2.98 17.30 -2.55
C LEU A 13 2.09 16.92 -3.74
N GLY A 14 0.93 16.32 -3.45
CA GLY A 14 -0.01 15.77 -4.43
C GLY A 14 -0.58 16.79 -5.40
N GLU A 15 -0.93 18.00 -4.95
CA GLU A 15 -1.44 19.06 -5.85
C GLU A 15 -0.38 19.46 -6.88
N SER A 16 0.87 19.62 -6.45
CA SER A 16 1.99 19.92 -7.34
C SER A 16 2.25 18.78 -8.33
N ALA A 17 2.15 17.52 -7.89
CA ALA A 17 2.30 16.36 -8.76
C ALA A 17 1.19 16.30 -9.82
N PHE A 18 -0.06 16.54 -9.42
CA PHE A 18 -1.20 16.58 -10.33
C PHE A 18 -1.09 17.74 -11.34
N ASN A 19 -0.71 18.93 -10.87
CA ASN A 19 -0.43 20.08 -11.74
C ASN A 19 0.69 19.78 -12.75
N MET A 20 1.69 19.02 -12.35
CA MET A 20 2.76 18.59 -13.25
C MET A 20 2.25 17.65 -14.35
N LEU A 21 1.31 16.75 -14.05
CA LEU A 21 0.61 15.95 -15.08
C LEU A 21 -0.11 16.84 -16.08
N LEU A 22 -0.83 17.88 -15.63
CA LEU A 22 -1.51 18.81 -16.53
C LEU A 22 -0.50 19.59 -17.41
N GLN A 23 0.67 19.92 -16.88
CA GLN A 23 1.73 20.55 -17.67
C GLN A 23 2.32 19.62 -18.73
N ILE A 24 2.49 18.33 -18.42
CA ILE A 24 2.91 17.30 -19.39
C ILE A 24 1.92 17.28 -20.57
N GLU A 25 0.62 17.26 -20.27
CA GLU A 25 -0.42 17.29 -21.30
C GLU A 25 -0.41 18.58 -22.14
N ARG A 26 -0.26 19.75 -21.49
CA ARG A 26 -0.19 21.05 -22.19
C ARG A 26 1.00 21.16 -23.13
N ARG A 27 2.09 20.45 -22.83
CA ARG A 27 3.29 20.39 -23.68
C ARG A 27 3.20 19.29 -24.75
N SER A 28 2.04 18.65 -24.90
CA SER A 28 1.81 17.53 -25.83
C SER A 28 2.78 16.36 -25.60
N ILE A 29 3.31 16.22 -24.38
CA ILE A 29 4.15 15.09 -23.99
C ILE A 29 3.20 13.99 -23.50
N LYS A 30 3.37 12.77 -24.00
CA LYS A 30 2.52 11.65 -23.59
C LYS A 30 2.96 11.15 -22.20
N PRO A 31 2.10 11.24 -21.16
CA PRO A 31 2.39 10.59 -19.88
C PRO A 31 2.38 9.08 -20.07
N ASP A 32 3.22 8.39 -19.30
CA ASP A 32 3.30 6.94 -19.28
C ASP A 32 2.74 6.37 -17.96
N HIS A 33 2.67 5.04 -17.87
CA HIS A 33 2.22 4.35 -16.66
C HIS A 33 2.99 4.77 -15.39
N ILE A 34 4.29 5.06 -15.49
CA ILE A 34 5.11 5.50 -14.35
C ILE A 34 4.69 6.89 -13.89
N THR A 35 4.36 7.78 -14.84
CA THR A 35 3.82 9.12 -14.56
C THR A 35 2.58 9.01 -13.68
N PHE A 36 1.62 8.17 -14.07
CA PHE A 36 0.36 8.00 -13.35
C PHE A 36 0.55 7.36 -11.98
N VAL A 37 1.40 6.33 -11.85
CA VAL A 37 1.76 5.78 -10.53
C VAL A 37 2.33 6.87 -9.61
N GLY A 38 3.24 7.70 -10.12
CA GLY A 38 3.82 8.79 -9.33
C GLY A 38 2.79 9.79 -8.82
N VAL A 39 1.86 10.22 -9.68
CA VAL A 39 0.79 11.16 -9.30
C VAL A 39 -0.19 10.52 -8.32
N LEU A 40 -0.63 9.28 -8.57
CA LEU A 40 -1.53 8.56 -7.67
C LEU A 40 -0.91 8.36 -6.29
N ASN A 41 0.38 8.00 -6.24
CA ASN A 41 1.11 7.87 -4.98
C ASN A 41 1.17 9.21 -4.22
N ALA A 42 1.42 10.31 -4.93
CA ALA A 42 1.40 11.64 -4.34
C ALA A 42 0.01 11.99 -3.78
N CYS A 43 -1.05 11.71 -4.53
CA CYS A 43 -2.44 11.89 -4.06
C CYS A 43 -2.73 11.07 -2.80
N SER A 44 -2.23 9.83 -2.72
CA SER A 44 -2.40 8.98 -1.54
C SER A 44 -1.75 9.58 -0.30
N HIS A 45 -0.50 10.04 -0.42
CA HIS A 45 0.24 10.65 0.68
C HIS A 45 -0.36 11.99 1.13
N SER A 46 -1.01 12.72 0.23
CA SER A 46 -1.65 14.02 0.50
C SER A 46 -3.13 13.94 0.86
N GLY A 47 -3.76 12.76 0.83
CA GLY A 47 -5.21 12.61 1.06
C GLY A 47 -6.09 13.20 -0.04
N LEU A 48 -5.57 13.38 -1.25
CA LEU A 48 -6.27 13.98 -2.39
C LEU A 48 -7.09 12.95 -3.17
N VAL A 49 -8.21 12.53 -2.57
CA VAL A 49 -9.06 11.45 -3.11
C VAL A 49 -9.66 11.82 -4.47
N LYS A 50 -10.15 13.05 -4.63
CA LYS A 50 -10.82 13.50 -5.87
C LYS A 50 -9.84 13.54 -7.04
N GLU A 51 -8.66 14.08 -6.81
CA GLU A 51 -7.57 14.18 -7.78
C GLU A 51 -7.04 12.79 -8.14
N GLY A 52 -6.94 11.89 -7.16
CA GLY A 52 -6.58 10.49 -7.38
C GLY A 52 -7.55 9.76 -8.30
N LEU A 53 -8.85 9.85 -8.02
CA LEU A 53 -9.91 9.28 -8.86
C LEU A 53 -9.90 9.87 -10.28
N LEU A 54 -9.76 11.19 -10.39
CA LEU A 54 -9.66 11.87 -11.68
C LEU A 54 -8.42 11.42 -12.46
N CYS A 55 -7.27 11.33 -11.80
CA CYS A 55 -6.01 10.85 -12.37
C CYS A 55 -6.15 9.43 -12.94
N PHE A 56 -6.78 8.53 -12.19
CA PHE A 56 -7.03 7.15 -12.60
C PHE A 56 -7.97 7.06 -13.81
N GLU A 57 -9.04 7.86 -13.84
CA GLU A 57 -9.95 7.90 -14.98
C GLU A 57 -9.33 8.57 -16.23
N LEU A 58 -8.51 9.62 -16.05
CA LEU A 58 -7.75 10.23 -17.14
C LEU A 58 -6.80 9.21 -17.79
N MET A 59 -6.08 8.45 -16.97
CA MET A 59 -5.19 7.38 -17.43
C MET A 59 -5.94 6.39 -18.35
N ARG A 60 -7.07 5.86 -17.88
CA ARG A 60 -7.86 4.84 -18.58
C ARG A 60 -8.56 5.38 -19.82
N ARG A 61 -9.29 6.49 -19.67
CA ARG A 61 -10.21 6.97 -20.72
C ARG A 61 -9.52 7.82 -21.76
N LYS A 62 -8.65 8.75 -21.34
CA LYS A 62 -7.97 9.71 -22.23
C LYS A 62 -6.68 9.13 -22.79
N HIS A 63 -5.82 8.61 -21.92
CA HIS A 63 -4.50 8.11 -22.32
C HIS A 63 -4.50 6.65 -22.78
N LYS A 64 -5.62 5.94 -22.58
CA LYS A 64 -5.80 4.52 -22.96
C LYS A 64 -4.71 3.62 -22.35
N ILE A 65 -4.32 3.93 -21.12
CA ILE A 65 -3.36 3.14 -20.36
C ILE A 65 -4.14 2.19 -19.46
N GLU A 66 -3.98 0.89 -19.71
CA GLU A 66 -4.58 -0.14 -18.88
C GLU A 66 -3.97 -0.14 -17.46
N PRO A 67 -4.81 -0.12 -16.41
CA PRO A 67 -4.33 -0.19 -15.05
C PRO A 67 -3.53 -1.47 -14.78
N ARG A 68 -2.44 -1.32 -14.03
CA ARG A 68 -1.58 -2.40 -13.52
C ARG A 68 -1.67 -2.45 -12.00
N LEU A 69 -1.14 -3.52 -11.39
CA LEU A 69 -1.12 -3.71 -9.94
C LEU A 69 -0.65 -2.47 -9.15
N GLN A 70 0.35 -1.75 -9.65
CA GLN A 70 0.84 -0.54 -9.00
C GLN A 70 -0.21 0.58 -8.93
N HIS A 71 -1.01 0.75 -9.99
CA HIS A 71 -2.06 1.75 -10.03
C HIS A 71 -3.21 1.39 -9.09
N TYR A 72 -3.63 0.11 -9.09
CA TYR A 72 -4.63 -0.38 -8.15
C TYR A 72 -4.14 -0.26 -6.70
N GLY A 73 -2.88 -0.60 -6.42
CA GLY A 73 -2.26 -0.42 -5.11
C GLY A 73 -2.36 1.03 -4.62
N CYS A 74 -2.03 2.01 -5.48
CA CYS A 74 -2.20 3.42 -5.12
C CYS A 74 -3.68 3.79 -4.88
N MET A 75 -4.61 3.30 -5.70
CA MET A 75 -6.03 3.60 -5.54
C MET A 75 -6.63 2.99 -4.27
N VAL A 76 -6.26 1.76 -3.94
CA VAL A 76 -6.63 1.12 -2.67
C VAL A 76 -6.07 1.91 -1.50
N ASP A 77 -4.82 2.38 -1.56
CA ASP A 77 -4.23 3.22 -0.50
C ASP A 77 -4.98 4.56 -0.34
N ILE A 78 -5.30 5.25 -1.44
CA ILE A 78 -6.08 6.50 -1.44
C ILE A 78 -7.45 6.30 -0.77
N LEU A 79 -8.20 5.28 -1.19
CA LEU A 79 -9.54 5.00 -0.67
C LEU A 79 -9.48 4.53 0.78
N SER A 80 -8.50 3.68 1.11
CA SER A 80 -8.28 3.17 2.46
C SER A 80 -8.00 4.28 3.46
N ARG A 81 -7.06 5.18 3.14
CA ARG A 81 -6.62 6.25 4.06
C ARG A 81 -7.67 7.35 4.24
N SER A 82 -8.60 7.47 3.30
CA SER A 82 -9.75 8.37 3.42
C SER A 82 -10.93 7.77 4.18
N GLY A 83 -10.83 6.52 4.63
CA GLY A 83 -11.91 5.78 5.30
C GLY A 83 -13.00 5.28 4.36
N SER A 84 -12.79 5.35 3.04
CA SER A 84 -13.71 4.82 2.03
C SER A 84 -13.50 3.30 1.85
N ILE A 85 -13.61 2.54 2.96
CA ILE A 85 -13.24 1.12 3.00
C ILE A 85 -14.07 0.27 2.05
N GLU A 86 -15.39 0.48 1.98
CA GLU A 86 -16.23 -0.27 1.04
C GLU A 86 -15.85 0.02 -0.42
N LEU A 87 -15.53 1.26 -0.78
CA LEU A 87 -15.05 1.57 -2.13
C LEU A 87 -13.68 0.92 -2.41
N ALA A 88 -12.80 0.83 -1.42
CA ALA A 88 -11.53 0.12 -1.57
C ALA A 88 -11.74 -1.38 -1.78
N LYS A 89 -12.70 -1.97 -1.07
CA LYS A 89 -13.10 -3.38 -1.20
C LYS A 89 -13.69 -3.67 -2.57
N ASP A 90 -14.65 -2.86 -3.01
CA ASP A 90 -15.29 -2.99 -4.33
C ASP A 90 -14.24 -2.88 -5.43
N LEU A 91 -13.32 -1.91 -5.33
CA LEU A 91 -12.23 -1.77 -6.28
C LEU A 91 -11.37 -3.03 -6.36
N ILE A 92 -11.03 -3.66 -5.23
CA ILE A 92 -10.24 -4.90 -5.19
C ILE A 92 -10.99 -6.06 -5.86
N VAL A 93 -12.29 -6.20 -5.58
CA VAL A 93 -13.14 -7.25 -6.16
C VAL A 93 -13.31 -7.07 -7.67
N GLU A 94 -13.41 -5.83 -8.14
CA GLU A 94 -13.56 -5.50 -9.56
C GLU A 94 -12.25 -5.54 -10.35
N MET A 95 -11.10 -5.79 -9.70
CA MET A 95 -9.82 -5.85 -10.41
C MET A 95 -9.84 -6.97 -11.47
N PRO A 96 -9.50 -6.67 -12.74
CA PRO A 96 -9.42 -7.68 -13.79
C PRO A 96 -8.14 -8.55 -13.69
N ILE A 97 -7.33 -8.32 -12.64
CA ILE A 97 -6.05 -8.98 -12.37
C ILE A 97 -6.00 -9.34 -10.89
N GLU A 98 -5.40 -10.48 -10.57
CA GLU A 98 -5.32 -10.96 -9.18
C GLU A 98 -4.56 -9.94 -8.29
N PRO A 99 -5.14 -9.46 -7.19
CA PRO A 99 -4.46 -8.54 -6.28
C PRO A 99 -3.23 -9.21 -5.63
N ASN A 100 -2.13 -8.48 -5.55
CA ASN A 100 -0.90 -8.99 -4.92
C ASN A 100 -0.91 -8.79 -3.40
N ASP A 101 0.10 -9.34 -2.73
CA ASP A 101 0.28 -9.25 -1.28
C ASP A 101 0.32 -7.79 -0.79
N VAL A 102 0.91 -6.88 -1.55
CA VAL A 102 0.95 -5.44 -1.21
C VAL A 102 -0.46 -4.86 -1.11
N ILE A 103 -1.33 -5.09 -2.09
CA ILE A 103 -2.71 -4.58 -2.09
C ILE A 103 -3.49 -5.12 -0.89
N TRP A 104 -3.43 -6.44 -0.66
CA TRP A 104 -4.11 -7.08 0.46
C TRP A 104 -3.61 -6.57 1.82
N ARG A 105 -2.30 -6.33 1.97
CA ARG A 105 -1.71 -5.78 3.19
C ARG A 105 -2.14 -4.33 3.44
N THR A 106 -2.17 -3.51 2.39
CA THR A 106 -2.67 -2.13 2.48
C THR A 106 -4.12 -2.13 2.96
N PHE A 107 -4.97 -2.95 2.34
CA PHE A 107 -6.38 -3.05 2.71
C PHE A 107 -6.60 -3.60 4.13
N LEU A 108 -5.82 -4.60 4.55
CA LEU A 108 -5.90 -5.15 5.92
C LEU A 108 -5.51 -4.11 7.00
N THR A 109 -4.50 -3.30 6.71
CA THR A 109 -4.09 -2.18 7.58
C THR A 109 -5.25 -1.19 7.72
N ALA A 110 -5.92 -0.87 6.60
CA ALA A 110 -7.09 -0.01 6.59
C ALA A 110 -8.24 -0.57 7.44
N CYS A 111 -8.58 -1.86 7.27
CA CYS A 111 -9.62 -2.52 8.06
C CYS A 111 -9.33 -2.43 9.57
N SER A 112 -8.07 -2.56 9.96
CA SER A 112 -7.64 -2.44 11.36
C SER A 112 -7.83 -1.03 11.91
N HIS A 113 -7.46 0.00 11.14
CA HIS A 113 -7.63 1.41 11.56
C HIS A 113 -9.10 1.86 11.58
N HIS A 114 -9.91 1.36 10.65
CA HIS A 114 -11.32 1.73 10.52
C HIS A 114 -12.28 0.80 11.27
N LYS A 115 -11.75 -0.14 12.07
CA LYS A 115 -12.52 -1.08 12.92
C LYS A 115 -13.44 -2.02 12.13
N GLU A 116 -13.10 -2.30 10.88
CA GLU A 116 -13.81 -3.25 10.01
C GLU A 116 -13.32 -4.68 10.25
N PHE A 117 -13.74 -5.27 11.39
CA PHE A 117 -13.22 -6.55 11.85
C PHE A 117 -13.49 -7.71 10.88
N GLU A 118 -14.75 -7.87 10.45
CA GLU A 118 -15.18 -9.04 9.66
C GLU A 118 -14.41 -9.10 8.33
N THR A 119 -14.37 -7.99 7.60
CA THR A 119 -13.61 -7.84 6.36
C THR A 119 -12.11 -8.04 6.61
N GLY A 120 -11.56 -7.41 7.66
CA GLY A 120 -10.16 -7.58 8.03
C GLY A 120 -9.78 -9.03 8.33
N GLU A 121 -10.65 -9.79 9.00
CA GLU A 121 -10.37 -11.19 9.36
C GLU A 121 -10.34 -12.08 8.12
N LEU A 122 -11.27 -11.88 7.19
CA LEU A 122 -11.30 -12.59 5.91
C LEU A 122 -10.01 -12.35 5.11
N VAL A 123 -9.61 -11.07 4.98
CA VAL A 123 -8.39 -10.69 4.25
C VAL A 123 -7.15 -11.27 4.91
N ALA A 124 -7.08 -11.24 6.24
CA ALA A 124 -5.93 -11.77 6.94
C ALA A 124 -5.81 -13.30 6.86
N LYS A 125 -6.94 -14.02 6.91
CA LYS A 125 -6.97 -15.47 6.67
C LYS A 125 -6.54 -15.79 5.23
N HIS A 126 -7.03 -15.04 4.24
CA HIS A 126 -6.61 -15.17 2.85
C HIS A 126 -5.10 -14.96 2.69
N LEU A 127 -4.54 -13.91 3.29
CA LEU A 127 -3.10 -13.62 3.26
C LEU A 127 -2.25 -14.76 3.84
N ILE A 128 -2.69 -15.42 4.91
CA ILE A 128 -1.94 -16.57 5.47
C ILE A 128 -2.00 -17.79 4.55
N LEU A 129 -3.17 -18.08 3.98
CA LEU A 129 -3.34 -19.20 3.06
C LEU A 129 -2.45 -19.03 1.82
N GLN A 130 -2.36 -17.81 1.30
CA GLN A 130 -1.52 -17.48 0.14
C GLN A 130 -0.02 -17.40 0.50
N ALA A 131 0.32 -16.79 1.64
CA ALA A 131 1.71 -16.46 1.96
C ALA A 131 2.53 -17.62 2.52
N GLY A 132 1.91 -18.77 2.81
CA GLY A 132 2.59 -19.98 3.28
C GLY A 132 3.43 -19.74 4.54
N TYR A 133 4.76 -19.64 4.37
CA TYR A 133 5.75 -19.43 5.43
C TYR A 133 6.31 -18.00 5.50
N ASN A 134 5.66 -16.99 4.89
CA ASN A 134 6.14 -15.61 4.98
C ASN A 134 5.85 -14.99 6.38
N PRO A 135 6.87 -14.68 7.21
CA PRO A 135 6.66 -14.17 8.56
C PRO A 135 5.89 -12.85 8.62
N SER A 136 6.02 -11.98 7.60
CA SER A 136 5.39 -10.66 7.59
C SER A 136 3.86 -10.71 7.56
N SER A 137 3.28 -11.71 6.90
CA SER A 137 1.81 -11.90 6.85
C SER A 137 1.25 -12.32 8.21
N TYR A 138 1.98 -13.14 8.97
CA TYR A 138 1.61 -13.51 10.34
C TYR A 138 1.71 -12.32 11.29
N VAL A 139 2.74 -11.50 11.17
CA VAL A 139 2.88 -10.27 11.96
C VAL A 139 1.70 -9.33 11.69
N LEU A 140 1.32 -9.14 10.43
CA LEU A 140 0.19 -8.28 10.09
C LEU A 140 -1.13 -8.80 10.66
N LEU A 141 -1.39 -10.12 10.59
CA LEU A 141 -2.58 -10.69 11.24
C LEU A 141 -2.53 -10.54 12.76
N SER A 142 -1.38 -10.79 13.38
CA SER A 142 -1.21 -10.59 14.83
C SER A 142 -1.50 -9.15 15.23
N ASN A 143 -1.07 -8.17 14.42
CA ASN A 143 -1.32 -6.76 14.68
C ASN A 143 -2.80 -6.41 14.50
N MET A 144 -3.45 -6.97 13.48
CA MET A 144 -4.89 -6.83 13.30
C MET A 144 -5.63 -7.34 14.54
N TYR A 145 -5.41 -8.59 14.97
CA TYR A 145 -6.08 -9.12 16.17
C TYR A 145 -5.79 -8.28 17.43
N ALA A 146 -4.57 -7.77 17.57
CA ALA A 146 -4.23 -6.87 18.68
C ALA A 146 -5.03 -5.56 18.63
N SER A 147 -5.27 -4.99 17.45
CA SER A 147 -6.07 -3.76 17.28
C SER A 147 -7.54 -3.93 17.71
N PHE A 148 -8.06 -5.16 17.68
CA PHE A 148 -9.40 -5.53 18.17
C PHE A 148 -9.38 -6.13 19.60
N GLY A 149 -8.24 -6.12 20.29
CA GLY A 149 -8.13 -6.65 21.66
C GLY A 149 -8.19 -8.19 21.76
N MET A 150 -8.06 -8.91 20.65
CA MET A 150 -8.19 -10.36 20.58
C MET A 150 -6.89 -11.08 20.97
N TRP A 151 -6.46 -10.93 22.23
CA TRP A 151 -5.16 -11.41 22.71
C TRP A 151 -4.99 -12.94 22.66
N LYS A 152 -6.10 -13.70 22.67
CA LYS A 152 -6.07 -15.17 22.48
C LYS A 152 -5.60 -15.51 21.06
N ASP A 153 -6.13 -14.82 20.06
CA ASP A 153 -5.80 -15.00 18.65
C ASP A 153 -4.40 -14.49 18.33
N VAL A 154 -3.99 -13.35 18.93
CA VAL A 154 -2.58 -12.89 18.91
C VAL A 154 -1.64 -13.98 19.38
N ARG A 155 -1.95 -14.61 20.53
CA ARG A 155 -1.14 -15.69 21.08
C ARG A 155 -1.11 -16.89 20.15
N ARG A 156 -2.26 -17.29 19.58
CA ARG A 156 -2.35 -18.39 18.61
C ARG A 156 -1.44 -18.15 17.41
N VAL A 157 -1.52 -16.97 16.79
CA VAL A 157 -0.69 -16.60 15.63
C VAL A 157 0.80 -16.64 15.98
N ARG A 158 1.20 -16.07 17.13
CA ARG A 158 2.60 -16.08 17.58
C ARG A 158 3.09 -17.50 17.91
N THR A 159 2.25 -18.37 18.46
CA THR A 159 2.59 -19.79 18.67
C THR A 159 2.83 -20.49 17.34
N THR A 160 1.96 -20.31 16.35
CA THR A 160 2.15 -20.87 15.00
C THR A 160 3.43 -20.37 14.35
N MET A 161 3.79 -19.09 14.53
CA MET A 161 5.07 -18.57 14.05
C MET A 161 6.26 -19.29 14.68
N LYS A 162 6.24 -19.54 16.00
CA LYS A 162 7.30 -20.26 16.72
C LYS A 162 7.41 -21.72 16.25
N GLU A 163 6.28 -22.42 16.14
CA GLU A 163 6.23 -23.83 15.67
C GLU A 163 6.78 -23.97 14.26
N ARG A 164 6.49 -23.00 13.39
CA ARG A 164 6.98 -22.97 12.00
C ARG A 164 8.36 -22.34 11.86
N LYS A 165 9.03 -21.98 12.97
CA LYS A 165 10.33 -21.29 13.00
C LYS A 165 10.38 -20.02 12.13
N LEU A 166 9.26 -19.30 12.06
CA LEU A 166 9.15 -18.04 11.34
C LEU A 166 9.74 -16.93 12.18
N GLN A 167 10.83 -16.34 11.70
CA GLN A 167 11.45 -15.18 12.35
C GLN A 167 11.10 -13.91 11.58
N LYS A 168 10.68 -12.88 12.32
CA LYS A 168 10.61 -11.52 11.77
C LYS A 168 12.05 -11.07 11.53
N LEU A 169 12.35 -10.56 10.34
CA LEU A 169 13.60 -9.85 10.15
C LEU A 169 13.52 -8.55 10.98
N PRO A 170 14.43 -8.33 11.94
CA PRO A 170 14.48 -7.10 12.69
C PRO A 170 14.65 -5.92 11.71
N GLY A 171 14.00 -4.80 12.00
CA GLY A 171 14.27 -3.57 11.27
C GLY A 171 15.69 -3.14 11.63
N CYS A 172 16.57 -3.05 10.64
CA CYS A 172 17.93 -2.58 10.83
C CYS A 172 18.12 -1.28 10.04
N SER A 173 18.77 -0.31 10.67
CA SER A 173 19.30 0.89 10.02
C SER A 173 20.81 0.84 10.08
N TRP A 174 21.50 1.40 9.09
CA TRP A 174 22.95 1.50 9.12
C TRP A 174 23.40 2.91 8.75
N ILE A 175 24.53 3.31 9.32
CA ILE A 175 25.24 4.53 8.93
C ILE A 175 26.67 4.17 8.52
N GLU A 176 27.22 4.89 7.55
CA GLU A 176 28.62 4.77 7.18
C GLU A 176 29.38 5.97 7.75
N LEU A 177 30.37 5.69 8.61
CA LEU A 177 31.27 6.69 9.20
C LEU A 177 32.70 6.26 8.92
N ASP A 178 33.47 7.11 8.25
CA ASP A 178 34.88 6.87 7.89
C ASP A 178 35.11 5.51 7.20
N GLY A 179 34.22 5.14 6.28
CA GLY A 179 34.29 3.87 5.55
C GLY A 179 33.91 2.63 6.39
N ARG A 180 33.36 2.80 7.59
CA ARG A 180 32.84 1.73 8.44
C ARG A 180 31.33 1.80 8.55
N VAL A 181 30.67 0.71 8.21
CA VAL A 181 29.23 0.53 8.38
C VAL A 181 28.93 0.17 9.83
N HIS A 182 28.09 0.97 10.48
CA HIS A 182 27.56 0.71 11.82
C HIS A 182 26.09 0.36 11.69
N GLU A 183 25.72 -0.85 12.09
CA GLU A 183 24.36 -1.36 12.00
C GLU A 183 23.65 -1.29 13.36
N PHE A 184 22.40 -0.85 13.34
CA PHE A 184 21.51 -0.75 14.50
C PHE A 184 20.24 -1.53 14.19
N CYS A 185 20.06 -2.67 14.84
CA CYS A 185 18.87 -3.51 14.67
C CYS A 185 17.94 -3.40 15.88
N VAL A 186 16.63 -3.35 15.63
CA VAL A 186 15.61 -3.42 16.68
C VAL A 186 15.46 -4.89 17.10
N GLU A 187 15.76 -5.21 18.36
CA GLU A 187 15.48 -6.55 18.91
C GLU A 187 13.96 -6.84 18.82
N SER A 188 13.60 -8.05 18.36
CA SER A 188 12.21 -8.45 18.06
C SER A 188 11.65 -9.49 19.00
#